data_AF-A0A330MSI1-F1
#
_entry.id   AF-A0A330MSI1-F1
#
_cell.length_a   1.000
_cell.length_b   1.000
_cell.length_c   1.000
_cell.angle_alpha   90.00
_cell.angle_beta   90.00
_cell.angle_gamma   90.00
#
_symmetry.space_group_name_H-M   'P 1'
#
loop_
_entity.id
_entity.type
_entity.pdbx_description
1 polymer ?
#
loop_
_entity_poly.entity_id
_entity_poly.type
_entity_poly.pdbx_seq_one_letter_code
_entity_poly.pdbx_strand_id
1 'polypeptide(L)'
;MLQKGFLRNRAKLNISKKSFLFSILLGIGASFCIYSLFCLLRLTFRSMEFGFSNGPLILDESTRYWQNFNIALISLVVGNALFIATLFKRPSKSVMSNFKRREIINDQIFLPFNFFYVFTKFVFLFGFFTTLVFDLSPLLDFTSLFVVLFIVLFFESWKTILLVFKKKGLFILMMNFTTILVLSFLFATTSVFNYKKHDAILLKNNPKVELPESDFRPTETEGVYSNFLKIVKRNNKIVYNLNGSNYTLKELPVAISDLRRNYYRRYDVIPILAPFDLPISEVKKVEMQLFAINSNKIIYVAKKENPEFTSRVDLNGIDRFIYFDESKVEKFSNLSVVPLPRLPPPFPEKEYLKNQTKIEVKIGDNYLIDGKPIQKQDLLPTFKRLIDSITYFHFQYADNVTYQNYITVFSKYKQAIFELRDKDALVKYNERYSNDEKYLLDQQRLKQKFPSKYIENYDFDL
;
A
#
# COMPACT_ATOMS: atom_id res chain seq x y z
N MET A 1 -73.23 -4.44 -12.53
CA MET A 1 -72.40 -4.79 -13.70
C MET A 1 -71.17 -3.88 -13.74
N LEU A 2 -69.96 -4.41 -13.64
CA LEU A 2 -68.72 -3.63 -13.82
C LEU A 2 -68.57 -3.25 -15.30
N GLN A 3 -68.50 -1.93 -15.60
CA GLN A 3 -68.32 -1.44 -16.98
C GLN A 3 -67.07 -2.05 -17.62
N LYS A 4 -67.22 -2.52 -18.86
CA LYS A 4 -66.14 -3.05 -19.70
C LYS A 4 -65.09 -1.97 -19.95
N GLY A 5 -64.04 -1.96 -19.13
CA GLY A 5 -63.02 -0.89 -19.12
C GLY A 5 -62.64 -0.36 -17.75
N PHE A 6 -63.40 -0.71 -16.69
CA PHE A 6 -63.10 -0.32 -15.30
C PHE A 6 -61.69 -0.72 -14.85
N LEU A 7 -61.17 -1.86 -15.33
CA LEU A 7 -59.80 -2.34 -15.05
C LEU A 7 -58.75 -1.87 -16.07
N ARG A 8 -59.13 -1.17 -17.15
CA ARG A 8 -58.17 -0.63 -18.13
C ARG A 8 -57.63 0.69 -17.61
N ASN A 9 -56.60 0.58 -16.76
CA ASN A 9 -55.84 1.69 -16.19
C ASN A 9 -55.22 2.53 -17.33
N ARG A 10 -55.91 3.58 -17.80
CA ARG A 10 -55.38 4.57 -18.76
C ARG A 10 -54.56 5.61 -18.00
N ALA A 11 -53.44 5.20 -17.41
CA ALA A 11 -52.51 6.14 -16.81
C ALA A 11 -51.87 6.98 -17.94
N LYS A 12 -52.42 8.18 -18.18
CA LYS A 12 -51.79 9.21 -19.01
C LYS A 12 -51.18 10.27 -18.09
N LEU A 13 -49.87 10.46 -18.19
CA LEU A 13 -49.16 11.54 -17.53
C LEU A 13 -49.25 12.81 -18.39
N ASN A 14 -49.94 13.84 -17.89
CA ASN A 14 -49.91 15.17 -18.47
C ASN A 14 -48.86 16.00 -17.72
N ILE A 15 -47.65 16.07 -18.30
CA ILE A 15 -46.52 16.83 -17.76
C ILE A 15 -46.27 18.05 -18.65
N SER A 16 -46.09 19.22 -18.07
CA SER A 16 -45.72 20.43 -18.83
C SER A 16 -44.25 20.37 -19.25
N LYS A 17 -43.93 20.91 -20.45
CA LYS A 17 -42.55 20.97 -20.96
C LYS A 17 -41.58 21.63 -19.95
N LYS A 18 -42.02 22.70 -19.29
CA LYS A 18 -41.24 23.40 -18.26
C LYS A 18 -40.93 22.50 -17.06
N SER A 19 -41.91 21.74 -16.58
CA SER A 19 -41.70 20.83 -15.44
C SER A 19 -40.78 19.67 -15.81
N PHE A 20 -40.94 19.12 -17.03
CA PHE A 20 -40.07 18.07 -17.52
C PHE A 20 -38.61 18.55 -17.62
N LEU A 21 -38.38 19.72 -18.21
CA LEU A 21 -37.04 20.31 -18.32
C LEU A 21 -36.43 20.60 -16.95
N PHE A 22 -37.21 21.16 -16.02
CA PHE A 22 -36.75 21.40 -14.65
C PHE A 22 -36.34 20.11 -13.93
N SER A 23 -37.14 19.04 -14.07
CA SER A 23 -36.80 17.73 -13.52
C SER A 23 -35.50 17.19 -14.11
N ILE A 24 -35.27 17.35 -15.42
CA ILE A 24 -34.02 16.91 -16.07
C ILE A 24 -32.82 17.65 -15.47
N LEU A 25 -32.90 18.98 -15.37
CA LEU A 25 -31.82 19.80 -14.82
C LEU A 25 -31.51 19.42 -13.37
N LEU A 26 -32.56 19.19 -12.57
CA LEU A 26 -32.39 18.78 -11.18
C LEU A 26 -31.78 17.37 -11.06
N GLY A 27 -32.21 16.41 -11.88
CA GLY A 27 -31.66 15.06 -11.89
C GLY A 27 -30.20 15.02 -12.31
N ILE A 28 -29.86 15.65 -13.44
CA ILE A 28 -28.47 15.71 -13.94
C ILE A 28 -27.58 16.49 -12.97
N GLY A 29 -28.06 17.63 -12.45
CA GLY A 29 -27.32 18.44 -11.48
C GLY A 29 -27.03 17.65 -10.20
N ALA A 30 -28.02 16.93 -9.67
CA ALA A 30 -27.83 16.06 -8.51
C ALA A 30 -26.84 14.92 -8.80
N SER A 31 -26.96 14.27 -9.96
CA SER A 31 -26.00 13.24 -10.39
C SER A 31 -24.57 13.77 -10.45
N PHE A 32 -24.37 14.96 -11.02
CA PHE A 32 -23.04 15.55 -11.12
C PHE A 32 -22.46 15.91 -9.74
N CYS A 33 -23.30 16.43 -8.83
CA CYS A 33 -22.89 16.71 -7.45
C CYS A 33 -22.47 15.44 -6.71
N ILE A 34 -23.26 14.36 -6.81
CA ILE A 34 -22.96 13.07 -6.16
C ILE A 34 -21.70 12.45 -6.77
N TYR A 35 -21.57 12.49 -8.10
CA TYR A 35 -20.38 12.01 -8.82
C TYR A 35 -19.11 12.75 -8.34
N SER A 36 -19.19 14.07 -8.26
CA SER A 36 -18.09 14.93 -7.79
C SER A 36 -17.73 14.62 -6.33
N LEU A 37 -18.73 14.43 -5.47
CA LEU A 37 -18.52 14.07 -4.06
C LEU A 37 -17.79 12.73 -3.93
N PHE A 38 -18.22 11.69 -4.64
CA PHE A 38 -17.54 10.39 -4.59
C PHE A 38 -16.12 10.44 -5.18
N CYS A 39 -15.92 11.20 -6.25
CA CYS A 39 -14.58 11.45 -6.78
C CYS A 39 -13.66 12.14 -5.76
N LEU A 40 -14.21 13.11 -4.99
CA LEU A 40 -13.51 13.79 -3.91
C LEU A 40 -13.19 12.82 -2.78
N LEU A 41 -14.15 12.02 -2.33
CA LEU A 41 -13.94 11.03 -1.26
C LEU A 41 -12.82 10.05 -1.61
N ARG A 42 -12.80 9.51 -2.84
CA ARG A 42 -11.70 8.67 -3.32
C ARG A 42 -10.36 9.41 -3.24
N LEU A 43 -10.30 10.66 -3.69
CA LEU A 43 -9.07 11.47 -3.65
C LEU A 43 -8.61 11.69 -2.20
N THR A 44 -9.54 11.96 -1.29
CA THR A 44 -9.29 12.12 0.14
C THR A 44 -8.72 10.83 0.75
N PHE A 45 -9.33 9.67 0.50
CA PHE A 45 -8.81 8.39 1.00
C PHE A 45 -7.40 8.09 0.46
N ARG A 46 -7.15 8.34 -0.84
CA ARG A 46 -5.80 8.23 -1.41
C ARG A 46 -4.78 9.19 -0.76
N SER A 47 -5.23 10.37 -0.32
CA SER A 47 -4.38 11.36 0.35
C SER A 47 -4.11 11.02 1.82
N MET A 48 -5.07 10.35 2.46
CA MET A 48 -4.98 9.86 3.83
C MET A 48 -4.15 8.58 3.94
N GLU A 49 -3.66 8.03 2.83
CA GLU A 49 -2.67 6.96 2.86
C GLU A 49 -1.38 7.51 3.49
N PHE A 50 -1.30 7.38 4.81
CA PHE A 50 -0.10 7.66 5.59
C PHE A 50 1.04 6.85 4.97
N GLY A 51 2.21 7.45 4.78
CA GLY A 51 3.34 6.94 3.98
C GLY A 51 4.00 5.65 4.49
N PHE A 52 3.23 4.73 5.05
CA PHE A 52 3.62 3.42 5.52
C PHE A 52 3.99 2.45 4.39
N SER A 53 3.83 2.87 3.14
CA SER A 53 4.06 2.08 1.94
C SER A 53 5.28 2.55 1.16
N ASN A 54 5.80 1.67 0.30
CA ASN A 54 6.90 1.99 -0.63
C ASN A 54 6.59 3.20 -1.55
N GLY A 55 5.32 3.51 -1.80
CA GLY A 55 4.91 4.73 -2.49
C GLY A 55 3.39 4.90 -2.47
N PRO A 56 2.87 6.07 -2.85
CA PRO A 56 1.44 6.36 -2.84
C PRO A 56 0.71 5.45 -3.83
N LEU A 57 -0.56 5.17 -3.57
CA LEU A 57 -1.43 4.54 -4.56
C LEU A 57 -1.65 5.48 -5.75
N ILE A 58 -0.88 5.29 -6.82
CA ILE A 58 -1.12 5.94 -8.12
C ILE A 58 -1.98 5.02 -8.98
N LEU A 59 -3.13 5.54 -9.41
CA LEU A 59 -4.04 4.82 -10.29
C LEU A 59 -3.64 5.08 -11.74
N ASP A 60 -3.50 4.01 -12.52
CA ASP A 60 -3.39 4.12 -13.97
C ASP A 60 -4.68 4.71 -14.56
N GLU A 61 -4.57 5.24 -15.77
CA GLU A 61 -5.68 5.97 -16.41
C GLU A 61 -6.88 5.04 -16.72
N SER A 62 -6.63 3.76 -17.03
CA SER A 62 -7.69 2.77 -17.30
C SER A 62 -8.46 2.45 -16.03
N THR A 63 -7.77 2.10 -14.94
CA THR A 63 -8.40 1.82 -13.65
C THR A 63 -9.17 3.03 -13.14
N ARG A 64 -8.61 4.24 -13.26
CA ARG A 64 -9.31 5.47 -12.88
C ARG A 64 -10.59 5.68 -13.71
N TYR A 65 -10.53 5.44 -15.01
CA TYR A 65 -11.67 5.57 -15.90
C TYR A 65 -12.81 4.62 -15.50
N TRP A 66 -12.51 3.34 -15.27
CA TRP A 66 -13.52 2.36 -14.85
C TRP A 66 -14.12 2.67 -13.49
N GLN A 67 -13.31 3.15 -12.55
CA GLN A 67 -13.84 3.65 -11.27
C GLN A 67 -14.76 4.84 -11.46
N ASN A 68 -14.38 5.82 -12.27
CA ASN A 68 -15.23 6.98 -12.56
C ASN A 68 -16.54 6.55 -13.22
N PHE A 69 -16.48 5.58 -14.15
CA PHE A 69 -17.66 5.02 -14.80
C PHE A 69 -18.62 4.37 -13.79
N ASN A 70 -18.11 3.55 -12.87
CA ASN A 70 -18.93 2.93 -11.82
C ASN A 70 -19.55 3.95 -10.88
N ILE A 71 -18.78 4.96 -10.46
CA ILE A 71 -19.28 6.07 -9.64
C ILE A 71 -20.35 6.85 -10.40
N ALA A 72 -20.16 7.08 -11.70
CA ALA A 72 -21.12 7.77 -12.56
C ALA A 72 -22.43 6.98 -12.69
N LEU A 73 -22.38 5.66 -12.88
CA LEU A 73 -23.58 4.81 -12.92
C LEU A 73 -24.44 4.99 -11.67
N ILE A 74 -23.85 4.87 -10.48
CA ILE A 74 -24.58 5.02 -9.20
C ILE A 74 -25.13 6.45 -9.06
N SER A 75 -24.31 7.45 -9.37
CA SER A 75 -24.70 8.86 -9.27
C SER A 75 -25.85 9.21 -10.22
N LEU A 76 -25.85 8.63 -11.43
CA LEU A 76 -26.91 8.78 -12.42
C LEU A 76 -28.20 8.07 -12.00
N VAL A 77 -28.13 6.89 -11.37
CA VAL A 77 -29.33 6.23 -10.83
C VAL A 77 -29.96 7.05 -9.71
N VAL A 78 -29.16 7.56 -8.77
CA VAL A 78 -29.69 8.38 -7.66
C VAL A 78 -30.28 9.69 -8.18
N GLY A 79 -29.60 10.38 -9.10
CA GLY A 79 -30.16 11.59 -9.71
C GLY A 79 -31.36 11.32 -10.62
N ASN A 80 -31.42 10.17 -11.29
CA ASN A 80 -32.60 9.73 -12.02
C ASN A 80 -33.81 9.53 -11.11
N ALA A 81 -33.61 8.99 -9.90
CA ALA A 81 -34.68 8.88 -8.93
C ALA A 81 -35.21 10.26 -8.50
N LEU A 82 -34.34 11.26 -8.33
CA LEU A 82 -34.76 12.66 -8.10
C LEU A 82 -35.48 13.26 -9.31
N PHE A 83 -35.02 12.96 -10.54
CA PHE A 83 -35.73 13.34 -11.77
C PHE A 83 -37.15 12.77 -11.77
N ILE A 84 -37.33 11.47 -11.50
CA ILE A 84 -38.65 10.83 -11.46
C ILE A 84 -39.48 11.40 -10.31
N ALA A 85 -38.94 11.50 -9.10
CA ALA A 85 -39.67 12.05 -7.95
C ALA A 85 -40.21 13.46 -8.23
N THR A 86 -39.40 14.32 -8.83
CA THR A 86 -39.81 15.69 -9.19
C THR A 86 -40.81 15.71 -10.33
N LEU A 87 -40.64 14.84 -11.33
CA LEU A 87 -41.56 14.68 -12.45
C LEU A 87 -42.97 14.30 -11.97
N PHE A 88 -43.03 13.41 -10.98
CA PHE A 88 -44.27 12.97 -10.37
C PHE A 88 -44.74 13.89 -9.22
N LYS A 89 -43.99 14.91 -8.79
CA LYS A 89 -44.38 15.84 -7.70
C LYS A 89 -45.50 16.83 -8.08
N ARG A 90 -45.86 16.97 -9.37
CA ARG A 90 -47.06 17.71 -9.83
C ARG A 90 -47.81 16.87 -10.89
N PRO A 91 -49.17 16.74 -10.86
CA PRO A 91 -50.01 17.82 -11.42
C PRO A 91 -51.46 17.95 -10.87
N SER A 92 -52.11 19.09 -11.14
CA SER A 92 -53.53 19.36 -10.84
C SER A 92 -54.53 18.72 -11.82
N LYS A 93 -54.07 18.00 -12.87
CA LYS A 93 -54.92 17.48 -13.97
C LYS A 93 -54.60 16.04 -14.44
N SER A 94 -53.93 15.23 -13.62
CA SER A 94 -53.59 13.84 -13.94
C SER A 94 -54.75 12.90 -13.64
N VAL A 95 -55.01 11.92 -14.52
CA VAL A 95 -56.00 10.84 -14.29
C VAL A 95 -55.47 9.76 -13.33
N MET A 96 -54.17 9.76 -13.01
CA MET A 96 -53.58 8.82 -12.06
C MET A 96 -53.98 9.15 -10.61
N SER A 97 -54.38 8.12 -9.85
CA SER A 97 -54.71 8.23 -8.42
C SER A 97 -53.54 8.82 -7.62
N ASN A 98 -53.86 9.72 -6.68
CA ASN A 98 -52.91 10.32 -5.75
C ASN A 98 -52.15 9.27 -4.93
N PHE A 99 -52.76 8.12 -4.65
CA PHE A 99 -52.12 7.03 -3.90
C PHE A 99 -50.93 6.44 -4.68
N LYS A 100 -51.16 5.94 -5.90
CA LYS A 100 -50.12 5.36 -6.77
C LYS A 100 -49.00 6.34 -7.08
N ARG A 101 -49.35 7.62 -7.17
CA ARG A 101 -48.39 8.71 -7.40
C ARG A 101 -47.50 8.95 -6.19
N ARG A 102 -48.07 8.99 -4.98
CA ARG A 102 -47.30 9.10 -3.74
C ARG A 102 -46.42 7.88 -3.51
N GLU A 103 -46.91 6.69 -3.88
CA GLU A 103 -46.14 5.45 -3.86
C GLU A 103 -44.90 5.56 -4.75
N ILE A 104 -45.05 5.97 -6.03
CA ILE A 104 -43.90 6.20 -6.92
C ILE A 104 -42.91 7.20 -6.31
N ILE A 105 -43.39 8.36 -5.83
CA ILE A 105 -42.52 9.39 -5.24
C ILE A 105 -41.79 8.83 -4.00
N ASN A 106 -42.50 8.10 -3.15
CA ASN A 106 -41.93 7.50 -1.95
C ASN A 106 -40.83 6.51 -2.33
N ASP A 107 -41.05 5.64 -3.30
CA ASP A 107 -40.05 4.66 -3.73
C ASP A 107 -38.82 5.33 -4.36
N GLN A 108 -39.02 6.43 -5.11
CA GLN A 108 -37.91 7.20 -5.68
C GLN A 108 -37.08 7.95 -4.64
N ILE A 109 -37.67 8.35 -3.53
CA ILE A 109 -36.97 9.13 -2.50
C ILE A 109 -36.43 8.18 -1.42
N PHE A 110 -37.30 7.38 -0.82
CA PHE A 110 -36.98 6.57 0.35
C PHE A 110 -35.86 5.58 0.08
N LEU A 111 -35.94 4.80 -1.00
CA LEU A 111 -34.97 3.75 -1.27
C LEU A 111 -33.58 4.31 -1.62
N PRO A 112 -33.42 5.21 -2.62
CA PRO A 112 -32.09 5.72 -2.96
C PRO A 112 -31.45 6.53 -1.83
N PHE A 113 -32.23 7.30 -1.06
CA PHE A 113 -31.67 8.06 0.07
C PHE A 113 -31.29 7.17 1.25
N ASN A 114 -32.10 6.18 1.61
CA ASN A 114 -31.72 5.22 2.65
C ASN A 114 -30.53 4.38 2.23
N PHE A 115 -30.52 3.93 0.98
CA PHE A 115 -29.36 3.26 0.40
C PHE A 115 -28.13 4.17 0.49
N PHE A 116 -28.22 5.41 0.01
CA PHE A 116 -27.09 6.34 0.01
C PHE A 116 -26.59 6.65 1.42
N TYR A 117 -27.49 6.79 2.39
CA TYR A 117 -27.14 6.98 3.80
C TYR A 117 -26.35 5.80 4.37
N VAL A 118 -26.85 4.57 4.17
CA VAL A 118 -26.20 3.35 4.65
C VAL A 118 -24.88 3.11 3.90
N PHE A 119 -24.90 3.24 2.58
CA PHE A 119 -23.74 3.07 1.72
C PHE A 119 -22.62 4.05 2.06
N THR A 120 -22.95 5.33 2.24
CA THR A 120 -21.97 6.35 2.61
C THR A 120 -21.33 6.03 3.96
N LYS A 121 -22.10 5.56 4.95
CA LYS A 121 -21.54 5.09 6.23
C LYS A 121 -20.57 3.94 6.04
N PHE A 122 -20.91 2.94 5.23
CA PHE A 122 -20.01 1.82 4.94
C PHE A 122 -18.75 2.28 4.20
N VAL A 123 -18.88 3.18 3.23
CA VAL A 123 -17.74 3.76 2.50
C VAL A 123 -16.84 4.54 3.45
N PHE A 124 -17.37 5.32 4.39
CA PHE A 124 -16.54 6.02 5.38
C PHE A 124 -15.89 5.07 6.38
N LEU A 125 -16.65 4.10 6.92
CA LEU A 125 -16.12 3.12 7.87
C LEU A 125 -15.01 2.28 7.22
N PHE A 126 -15.28 1.73 6.03
CA PHE A 126 -14.34 0.91 5.29
C PHE A 126 -13.20 1.74 4.71
N GLY A 127 -13.48 2.94 4.19
CA GLY A 127 -12.47 3.86 3.70
C GLY A 127 -11.49 4.29 4.80
N PHE A 128 -12.00 4.64 5.98
CA PHE A 128 -11.17 4.97 7.13
C PHE A 128 -10.38 3.75 7.63
N PHE A 129 -11.05 2.61 7.79
CA PHE A 129 -10.42 1.38 8.22
C PHE A 129 -9.32 0.91 7.26
N THR A 130 -9.57 0.98 5.95
CA THR A 130 -8.55 0.69 4.94
C THR A 130 -7.40 1.68 5.07
N THR A 131 -7.62 2.99 5.09
CA THR A 131 -6.50 3.96 5.25
C THR A 131 -5.64 3.76 6.51
N LEU A 132 -6.18 3.12 7.55
CA LEU A 132 -5.44 2.82 8.78
C LEU A 132 -4.78 1.43 8.81
N VAL A 133 -5.41 0.42 8.20
CA VAL A 133 -5.07 -0.99 8.42
C VAL A 133 -4.71 -1.73 7.14
N PHE A 134 -5.31 -1.37 6.00
CA PHE A 134 -5.19 -2.10 4.73
C PHE A 134 -4.73 -1.22 3.58
N ASP A 135 -4.24 -1.85 2.51
CA ASP A 135 -4.08 -1.12 1.26
C ASP A 135 -5.47 -0.75 0.69
N LEU A 136 -5.55 0.36 -0.05
CA LEU A 136 -6.70 0.72 -0.89
C LEU A 136 -6.73 -0.12 -2.18
N SER A 137 -5.68 -0.89 -2.50
CA SER A 137 -5.64 -1.75 -3.69
C SER A 137 -6.82 -2.74 -3.82
N PRO A 138 -7.30 -3.41 -2.76
CA PRO A 138 -8.50 -4.25 -2.84
C PRO A 138 -9.77 -3.48 -3.22
N LEU A 139 -9.82 -2.15 -2.99
CA LEU A 139 -10.94 -1.31 -3.47
C LEU A 139 -11.02 -1.25 -5.00
N LEU A 140 -9.94 -1.58 -5.71
CA LEU A 140 -9.90 -1.69 -7.17
C LEU A 140 -10.68 -2.92 -7.66
N ASP A 141 -10.68 -4.00 -6.88
CA ASP A 141 -11.27 -5.29 -7.27
C ASP A 141 -12.79 -5.35 -7.09
N PHE A 142 -13.38 -4.45 -6.30
CA PHE A 142 -14.84 -4.38 -6.10
C PHE A 142 -15.61 -3.75 -7.27
N THR A 143 -14.99 -3.59 -8.44
CA THR A 143 -15.65 -3.08 -9.65
C THR A 143 -16.95 -3.85 -9.97
N SER A 144 -16.93 -5.19 -9.84
CA SER A 144 -18.10 -6.04 -10.03
C SER A 144 -19.25 -5.72 -9.07
N LEU A 145 -18.93 -5.45 -7.80
CA LEU A 145 -19.91 -5.11 -6.77
C LEU A 145 -20.63 -3.79 -7.09
N PHE A 146 -19.92 -2.79 -7.62
CA PHE A 146 -20.53 -1.54 -8.05
C PHE A 146 -21.50 -1.72 -9.23
N VAL A 147 -21.17 -2.60 -10.18
CA VAL A 147 -22.06 -2.92 -11.32
C VAL A 147 -23.33 -3.62 -10.84
N VAL A 148 -23.19 -4.63 -9.97
CA VAL A 148 -24.34 -5.32 -9.36
C VAL A 148 -25.20 -4.33 -8.59
N LEU A 149 -24.56 -3.45 -7.82
CA LEU A 149 -25.26 -2.42 -7.06
C LEU A 149 -26.05 -1.46 -7.97
N PHE A 150 -25.44 -0.99 -9.06
CA PHE A 150 -26.12 -0.19 -10.07
C PHE A 150 -27.37 -0.90 -10.62
N ILE A 151 -27.24 -2.17 -11.01
CA ILE A 151 -28.34 -2.99 -11.54
C ILE A 151 -29.49 -3.07 -10.52
N VAL A 152 -29.17 -3.42 -9.27
CA VAL A 152 -30.17 -3.56 -8.20
C VAL A 152 -30.88 -2.24 -7.93
N LEU A 153 -30.14 -1.14 -7.75
CA LEU A 153 -30.72 0.18 -7.50
C LEU A 153 -31.59 0.66 -8.66
N PHE A 154 -31.14 0.42 -9.90
CA PHE A 154 -31.89 0.79 -11.08
C PHE A 154 -33.22 0.01 -11.13
N PHE A 155 -33.19 -1.32 -11.10
CA PHE A 155 -34.42 -2.11 -11.23
C PHE A 155 -35.40 -1.90 -10.06
N GLU A 156 -34.91 -1.76 -8.84
CA GLU A 156 -35.79 -1.50 -7.70
C GLU A 156 -36.48 -0.13 -7.82
N SER A 157 -35.77 0.90 -8.32
CA SER A 157 -36.39 2.22 -8.59
C SER A 157 -37.50 2.17 -9.65
N TRP A 158 -37.50 1.16 -10.53
CA TRP A 158 -38.47 1.05 -11.62
C TRP A 158 -39.69 0.16 -11.32
N LYS A 159 -39.64 -0.62 -10.24
CA LYS A 159 -40.66 -1.64 -9.89
C LYS A 159 -42.09 -1.07 -9.89
N THR A 160 -42.32 0.00 -9.16
CA THR A 160 -43.65 0.62 -9.02
C THR A 160 -44.12 1.30 -10.31
N ILE A 161 -43.18 1.86 -11.08
CA ILE A 161 -43.49 2.45 -12.40
C ILE A 161 -43.94 1.36 -13.37
N LEU A 162 -43.28 0.20 -13.39
CA LEU A 162 -43.66 -0.95 -14.21
C LEU A 162 -45.03 -1.51 -13.81
N LEU A 163 -45.35 -1.57 -12.52
CA LEU A 163 -46.69 -1.97 -12.06
C LEU A 163 -47.79 -1.03 -12.58
N VAL A 164 -47.52 0.28 -12.62
CA VAL A 164 -48.50 1.28 -13.08
C VAL A 164 -48.63 1.33 -14.60
N PHE A 165 -47.52 1.31 -15.34
CA PHE A 165 -47.48 1.54 -16.80
C PHE A 165 -47.31 0.27 -17.65
N LYS A 166 -47.03 -0.88 -17.05
CA LYS A 166 -46.91 -2.21 -17.69
C LYS A 166 -45.96 -2.17 -18.90
N LYS A 167 -46.38 -2.70 -20.05
CA LYS A 167 -45.58 -2.78 -21.30
C LYS A 167 -45.02 -1.42 -21.75
N LYS A 168 -45.77 -0.33 -21.57
CA LYS A 168 -45.27 1.02 -21.91
C LYS A 168 -44.17 1.48 -20.97
N GLY A 169 -44.26 1.11 -19.69
CA GLY A 169 -43.21 1.36 -18.70
C GLY A 169 -41.90 0.68 -19.07
N LEU A 170 -41.96 -0.55 -19.59
CA LEU A 170 -40.77 -1.31 -19.99
C LEU A 170 -39.98 -0.60 -21.12
N PHE A 171 -40.68 -0.06 -22.12
CA PHE A 171 -40.01 0.70 -23.20
C PHE A 171 -39.30 1.96 -22.66
N ILE A 172 -39.97 2.71 -21.78
CA ILE A 172 -39.38 3.91 -21.17
C ILE A 172 -38.19 3.54 -20.26
N LEU A 173 -38.29 2.43 -19.53
CA LEU A 173 -37.20 1.87 -18.73
C LEU A 173 -35.98 1.61 -19.60
N MET A 174 -36.14 0.93 -20.73
CA MET A 174 -35.02 0.63 -21.64
C MET A 174 -34.37 1.90 -22.20
N MET A 175 -35.18 2.91 -22.57
CA MET A 175 -34.65 4.21 -23.01
C MET A 175 -33.86 4.91 -21.90
N ASN A 176 -34.38 4.89 -20.68
CA ASN A 176 -33.72 5.51 -19.53
C ASN A 176 -32.43 4.79 -19.14
N PHE A 177 -32.44 3.46 -19.13
CA PHE A 177 -31.24 2.64 -18.90
C PHE A 177 -30.15 2.97 -19.92
N THR A 178 -30.49 2.98 -21.20
CA THR A 178 -29.57 3.34 -22.29
C THR A 178 -29.03 4.76 -22.12
N THR A 179 -29.89 5.71 -21.74
CA THR A 179 -29.49 7.11 -21.47
C THR A 179 -28.50 7.19 -20.31
N ILE A 180 -28.74 6.45 -19.22
CA ILE A 180 -27.81 6.40 -18.07
C ILE A 180 -26.47 5.82 -18.49
N LEU A 181 -26.45 4.73 -19.28
CA LEU A 181 -25.21 4.15 -19.79
C LEU A 181 -24.41 5.14 -20.65
N VAL A 182 -25.07 5.87 -21.56
CA VAL A 182 -24.38 6.87 -22.39
C VAL A 182 -23.86 8.03 -21.54
N LEU A 183 -24.67 8.53 -20.60
CA LEU A 183 -24.26 9.60 -19.70
C LEU A 183 -23.13 9.16 -18.76
N SER A 184 -23.08 7.89 -18.33
CA SER A 184 -22.02 7.40 -17.45
C SER A 184 -20.68 7.35 -18.18
N PHE A 185 -20.66 7.02 -19.47
CA PHE A 185 -19.46 7.16 -20.31
C PHE A 185 -18.99 8.61 -20.39
N LEU A 186 -19.91 9.55 -20.61
CA LEU A 186 -19.57 10.97 -20.64
C LEU A 186 -19.00 11.45 -19.29
N PHE A 187 -19.67 11.12 -18.19
CA PHE A 187 -19.20 11.48 -16.85
C PHE A 187 -17.83 10.85 -16.56
N ALA A 188 -17.59 9.59 -16.94
CA ALA A 188 -16.32 8.91 -16.71
C ALA A 188 -15.12 9.62 -17.36
N THR A 189 -15.33 10.23 -18.54
CA THR A 189 -14.30 11.01 -19.23
C THR A 189 -14.06 12.37 -18.59
N THR A 190 -14.97 12.87 -17.75
CA THR A 190 -14.79 14.16 -17.07
C THR A 190 -13.85 14.02 -15.87
N SER A 191 -12.71 14.69 -15.94
CA SER A 191 -11.78 14.81 -14.83
C SER A 191 -12.20 15.98 -13.92
N VAL A 192 -13.11 15.72 -12.98
CA VAL A 192 -13.60 16.75 -12.02
C VAL A 192 -12.44 17.40 -11.26
N PHE A 193 -11.42 16.62 -10.93
CA PHE A 193 -10.22 17.08 -10.24
C PHE A 193 -8.99 16.87 -11.12
N ASN A 194 -8.00 17.74 -11.01
CA ASN A 194 -6.72 17.55 -11.68
C ASN A 194 -5.90 16.47 -10.96
N TYR A 195 -6.17 15.21 -11.30
CA TYR A 195 -5.51 14.05 -10.69
C TYR A 195 -4.01 14.04 -10.97
N LYS A 196 -3.55 14.53 -12.13
CA LYS A 196 -2.12 14.55 -12.47
C LYS A 196 -1.33 15.42 -11.51
N LYS A 197 -1.86 16.60 -11.18
CA LYS A 197 -1.28 17.49 -10.17
C LYS A 197 -1.29 16.85 -8.78
N HIS A 198 -2.38 16.16 -8.42
CA HIS A 198 -2.48 15.47 -7.13
C HIS A 198 -1.51 14.30 -7.02
N ASP A 199 -1.45 13.44 -8.03
CA ASP A 199 -0.51 12.32 -8.13
C ASP A 199 0.96 12.81 -8.05
N ALA A 200 1.27 13.95 -8.69
CA ALA A 200 2.59 14.56 -8.60
C ALA A 200 2.92 15.06 -7.17
N ILE A 201 1.94 15.60 -6.45
CA ILE A 201 2.11 16.00 -5.03
C ILE A 201 2.33 14.75 -4.16
N LEU A 202 1.54 13.71 -4.36
CA LEU A 202 1.70 12.45 -3.64
C LEU A 202 3.08 11.83 -3.87
N LEU A 203 3.56 11.77 -5.11
CA LEU A 203 4.89 11.24 -5.45
C LEU A 203 6.03 12.14 -4.94
N LYS A 204 5.81 13.46 -4.91
CA LYS A 204 6.78 14.40 -4.36
C LYS A 204 7.00 14.15 -2.87
N ASN A 205 5.91 13.92 -2.13
CA ASN A 205 5.94 13.71 -0.69
C ASN A 205 6.34 12.28 -0.33
N ASN A 206 5.84 11.28 -1.06
CA ASN A 206 6.12 9.88 -0.82
C ASN A 206 6.69 9.25 -2.11
N PRO A 207 7.98 9.40 -2.40
CA PRO A 207 8.56 8.85 -3.63
C PRO A 207 8.50 7.31 -3.62
N LYS A 208 8.16 6.73 -4.77
CA LYS A 208 8.21 5.27 -5.00
C LYS A 208 9.67 4.85 -5.23
N VAL A 209 10.11 3.80 -4.55
CA VAL A 209 11.46 3.23 -4.71
C VAL A 209 11.37 1.88 -5.43
N GLU A 210 12.23 1.64 -6.40
CA GLU A 210 12.33 0.34 -7.09
C GLU A 210 13.18 -0.60 -6.23
N LEU A 211 12.52 -1.35 -5.35
CA LEU A 211 13.17 -2.19 -4.35
C LEU A 211 13.90 -3.38 -4.98
N PRO A 212 14.98 -3.87 -4.35
CA PRO A 212 15.66 -5.09 -4.77
C PRO A 212 14.78 -6.32 -4.53
N GLU A 213 15.03 -7.39 -5.29
CA GLU A 213 14.32 -8.67 -5.16
C GLU A 213 15.03 -9.60 -4.18
N SER A 214 14.25 -10.29 -3.33
CA SER A 214 14.74 -11.31 -2.40
C SER A 214 13.66 -12.36 -2.14
N ASP A 215 14.01 -13.62 -2.42
CA ASP A 215 13.14 -14.79 -2.14
C ASP A 215 13.18 -15.17 -0.65
N PHE A 216 14.15 -14.65 0.11
CA PHE A 216 14.24 -14.90 1.54
C PHE A 216 13.22 -14.05 2.30
N ARG A 217 12.45 -14.70 3.17
CA ARG A 217 11.56 -14.08 4.16
C ARG A 217 11.87 -14.69 5.52
N PRO A 218 12.48 -13.95 6.47
CA PRO A 218 12.54 -14.42 7.85
C PRO A 218 11.10 -14.56 8.38
N THR A 219 10.83 -15.59 9.19
CA THR A 219 9.49 -15.81 9.77
C THR A 219 8.99 -14.55 10.46
N GLU A 220 7.76 -14.16 10.11
CA GLU A 220 6.91 -13.09 10.65
C GLU A 220 7.59 -12.17 11.67
N THR A 221 8.43 -11.24 11.19
CA THR A 221 8.66 -10.02 11.96
C THR A 221 7.36 -9.22 11.96
N GLU A 222 6.51 -9.49 12.94
CA GLU A 222 5.32 -8.70 13.29
C GLU A 222 5.77 -7.32 13.80
N GLY A 223 6.19 -6.46 12.87
CA GLY A 223 6.59 -5.09 13.16
C GLY A 223 5.82 -4.13 12.28
N VAL A 224 4.89 -3.38 12.87
CA VAL A 224 4.36 -2.17 12.22
C VAL A 224 5.44 -1.09 12.31
N TYR A 225 6.23 -0.97 11.25
CA TYR A 225 7.22 0.10 11.11
C TYR A 225 6.49 1.37 10.69
N SER A 226 6.57 2.42 11.51
CA SER A 226 5.96 3.72 11.21
C SER A 226 6.90 4.68 10.49
N ASN A 227 8.21 4.39 10.51
CA ASN A 227 9.25 5.28 10.02
C ASN A 227 10.05 4.58 8.94
N PHE A 228 10.11 5.16 7.75
CA PHE A 228 10.83 4.62 6.59
C PHE A 228 11.91 5.58 6.14
N LEU A 229 13.11 5.06 5.94
CA LEU A 229 14.18 5.80 5.30
C LEU A 229 14.27 5.39 3.83
N LYS A 230 13.84 6.28 2.95
CA LYS A 230 13.90 6.08 1.50
C LYS A 230 15.11 6.78 0.92
N ILE A 231 15.95 6.05 0.20
CA ILE A 231 17.02 6.62 -0.61
C ILE A 231 16.48 6.81 -2.02
N VAL A 232 16.56 8.03 -2.55
CA VAL A 232 15.95 8.35 -3.84
C VAL A 232 16.91 9.17 -4.67
N LYS A 233 17.00 8.86 -5.97
CA LYS A 233 17.76 9.66 -6.94
C LYS A 233 16.85 10.73 -7.55
N ARG A 234 17.17 12.01 -7.33
CA ARG A 234 16.48 13.17 -7.95
C ARG A 234 17.50 14.05 -8.65
N ASN A 235 17.33 14.29 -9.96
CA ASN A 235 18.24 15.12 -10.77
C ASN A 235 19.71 14.70 -10.61
N ASN A 236 19.99 13.40 -10.68
CA ASN A 236 21.31 12.79 -10.44
C ASN A 236 21.92 13.01 -9.04
N LYS A 237 21.15 13.52 -8.08
CA LYS A 237 21.56 13.64 -6.67
C LYS A 237 20.79 12.65 -5.81
N ILE A 238 21.48 12.10 -4.81
CA ILE A 238 20.86 11.23 -3.82
C ILE A 238 20.20 12.10 -2.75
N VAL A 239 18.97 11.76 -2.42
CA VAL A 239 18.14 12.42 -1.42
C VAL A 239 17.63 11.36 -0.46
N TYR A 240 17.68 11.66 0.84
CA TYR A 240 17.20 10.78 1.89
C TYR A 240 15.84 11.28 2.33
N ASN A 241 14.78 10.58 1.95
CA ASN A 241 13.42 10.92 2.35
C ASN A 241 13.04 10.13 3.60
N LEU A 242 12.75 10.84 4.68
CA LEU A 242 12.36 10.29 5.97
C LEU A 242 10.99 10.85 6.31
N ASN A 243 9.97 9.98 6.33
CA ASN A 243 8.57 10.32 6.59
C ASN A 243 8.03 11.49 5.74
N GLY A 244 8.48 11.55 4.48
CA GLY A 244 8.04 12.54 3.49
C GLY A 244 8.83 13.84 3.45
N SER A 245 9.73 14.05 4.41
CA SER A 245 10.69 15.16 4.39
C SER A 245 12.01 14.71 3.77
N ASN A 246 12.62 15.58 2.96
CA ASN A 246 13.91 15.31 2.33
C ASN A 246 15.04 15.86 3.17
N TYR A 247 16.10 15.07 3.34
CA TYR A 247 17.30 15.40 4.08
C TYR A 247 18.53 15.10 3.25
N THR A 248 19.61 15.80 3.54
CA THR A 248 20.97 15.43 3.15
C THR A 248 21.52 14.36 4.10
N LEU A 249 22.60 13.69 3.70
CA LEU A 249 23.25 12.67 4.53
C LEU A 249 23.65 13.21 5.92
N LYS A 250 24.09 14.48 5.98
CA LYS A 250 24.55 15.15 7.21
C LYS A 250 23.41 15.54 8.15
N GLU A 251 22.22 15.79 7.61
CA GLU A 251 21.03 16.16 8.40
C GLU A 251 20.30 14.92 8.95
N LEU A 252 20.52 13.76 8.34
CA LEU A 252 19.84 12.52 8.66
C LEU A 252 19.97 12.08 10.14
N PRO A 253 21.15 12.14 10.78
CA PRO A 253 21.29 11.87 12.21
C PRO A 253 20.32 12.66 13.08
N VAL A 254 20.22 13.97 12.83
CA VAL A 254 19.40 14.90 13.60
C VAL A 254 17.92 14.56 13.43
N ALA A 255 17.49 14.40 12.17
CA ALA A 255 16.11 14.07 11.85
C ALA A 255 15.64 12.76 12.51
N ILE A 256 16.50 11.74 12.51
CA ILE A 256 16.18 10.46 13.13
C ILE A 256 16.19 10.58 14.66
N SER A 257 17.17 11.27 15.25
CA SER A 257 17.18 11.51 16.69
C SER A 257 15.94 12.26 17.17
N ASP A 258 15.44 13.23 16.40
CA ASP A 258 14.22 13.96 16.73
C ASP A 258 12.97 13.07 16.64
N LEU A 259 12.89 12.20 15.62
CA LEU A 259 11.84 11.18 15.56
C LEU A 259 11.86 10.27 16.79
N ARG A 260 13.04 9.81 17.23
CA ARG A 260 13.18 8.93 18.40
C ARG A 260 12.71 9.59 19.69
N ARG A 261 12.96 10.90 19.87
CA ARG A 261 12.46 11.65 21.03
C ARG A 261 10.93 11.70 21.06
N ASN A 262 10.30 11.78 19.90
CA ASN A 262 8.85 11.89 19.77
C ASN A 262 8.12 10.55 19.88
N TYR A 263 8.81 9.43 19.62
CA TYR A 263 8.23 8.08 19.71
C TYR A 263 8.99 7.25 20.74
N TYR A 264 8.38 7.03 21.91
CA TYR A 264 8.92 6.18 22.98
C TYR A 264 8.92 4.70 22.57
N ARG A 265 9.80 4.29 21.66
CA ARG A 265 9.95 2.88 21.24
C ARG A 265 11.32 2.35 21.68
N ARG A 266 11.30 1.18 22.34
CA ARG A 266 12.47 0.53 22.94
C ARG A 266 13.45 -0.04 21.91
N TYR A 267 13.04 -0.16 20.65
CA TYR A 267 13.83 -0.68 19.54
C TYR A 267 13.50 0.08 18.25
N ASP A 268 14.31 1.09 17.92
CA ASP A 268 14.17 1.86 16.68
C ASP A 268 14.82 1.08 15.54
N VAL A 269 14.06 0.12 15.01
CA VAL A 269 14.42 -0.52 13.75
C VAL A 269 14.13 0.47 12.62
N ILE A 270 15.12 0.76 11.79
CA ILE A 270 14.96 1.64 10.64
C ILE A 270 14.92 0.79 9.37
N PRO A 271 13.75 0.64 8.73
CA PRO A 271 13.67 0.03 7.42
C PRO A 271 14.20 0.99 6.36
N ILE A 272 15.16 0.49 5.58
CA ILE A 272 15.79 1.20 4.47
C ILE A 272 15.18 0.69 3.18
N LEU A 273 14.62 1.63 2.42
CA LEU A 273 14.11 1.42 1.06
C LEU A 273 15.09 2.10 0.12
N ALA A 274 15.81 1.34 -0.67
CA ALA A 274 16.76 1.87 -1.64
C ALA A 274 16.55 1.23 -3.02
N PRO A 275 16.85 1.96 -4.12
CA PRO A 275 16.77 1.44 -5.47
C PRO A 275 17.70 0.23 -5.65
N PHE A 276 17.25 -0.78 -6.38
CA PHE A 276 18.02 -1.99 -6.63
C PHE A 276 19.35 -1.71 -7.37
N ASP A 277 19.38 -0.66 -8.20
CA ASP A 277 20.53 -0.22 -9.00
C ASP A 277 21.46 0.75 -8.27
N LEU A 278 21.10 1.17 -7.05
CA LEU A 278 21.92 2.10 -6.27
C LEU A 278 23.26 1.46 -5.91
N PRO A 279 24.41 2.17 -6.02
CA PRO A 279 25.67 1.68 -5.47
C PRO A 279 25.54 1.38 -3.98
N ILE A 280 26.02 0.21 -3.55
CA ILE A 280 25.92 -0.22 -2.15
C ILE A 280 26.60 0.76 -1.20
N SER A 281 27.67 1.43 -1.64
CA SER A 281 28.41 2.45 -0.90
C SER A 281 27.49 3.55 -0.33
N GLU A 282 26.47 3.95 -1.09
CA GLU A 282 25.52 4.99 -0.67
C GLU A 282 24.57 4.52 0.44
N VAL A 283 24.26 3.22 0.48
CA VAL A 283 23.52 2.61 1.59
C VAL A 283 24.42 2.50 2.83
N LYS A 284 25.70 2.16 2.65
CA LYS A 284 26.67 2.07 3.76
C LYS A 284 26.93 3.41 4.42
N LYS A 285 27.00 4.49 3.64
CA LYS A 285 27.04 5.87 4.16
C LYS A 285 25.89 6.16 5.13
N VAL A 286 24.69 5.70 4.81
CA VAL A 286 23.52 5.81 5.70
C VAL A 286 23.72 4.99 6.98
N GLU A 287 24.15 3.73 6.88
CA GLU A 287 24.41 2.88 8.05
C GLU A 287 25.40 3.51 9.02
N MET A 288 26.45 4.16 8.49
CA MET A 288 27.43 4.90 9.28
C MET A 288 26.78 6.04 10.07
N GLN A 289 25.88 6.81 9.44
CA GLN A 289 25.11 7.87 10.11
C GLN A 289 24.16 7.30 11.19
N LEU A 290 23.53 6.16 10.93
CA LEU A 290 22.63 5.51 11.89
C LEU A 290 23.38 4.98 13.12
N PHE A 291 24.55 4.39 12.90
CA PHE A 291 25.40 3.90 13.99
C PHE A 291 25.92 5.04 14.87
N ALA A 292 26.28 6.18 14.28
CA ALA A 292 26.73 7.36 15.02
C ALA A 292 25.70 7.84 16.06
N ILE A 293 24.40 7.66 15.79
CA ILE A 293 23.31 7.99 16.73
C ILE A 293 22.81 6.79 17.54
N ASN A 294 23.57 5.68 17.59
CA ASN A 294 23.21 4.44 18.27
C ASN A 294 21.87 3.85 17.76
N SER A 295 21.62 3.92 16.46
CA SER A 295 20.53 3.22 15.77
C SER A 295 21.11 2.06 14.97
N ASN A 296 21.38 0.96 15.67
CA ASN A 296 22.19 -0.13 15.13
C ASN A 296 21.35 -1.25 14.54
N LYS A 297 20.02 -1.14 14.47
CA LYS A 297 19.15 -2.18 13.92
C LYS A 297 18.41 -1.63 12.71
N ILE A 298 18.60 -2.26 11.57
CA ILE A 298 17.99 -1.89 10.30
C ILE A 298 17.30 -3.08 9.67
N ILE A 299 16.45 -2.77 8.69
CA ILE A 299 15.86 -3.77 7.80
C ILE A 299 16.09 -3.32 6.37
N TYR A 300 16.68 -4.18 5.55
CA TYR A 300 16.69 -3.95 4.12
C TYR A 300 15.38 -4.41 3.53
N VAL A 301 14.59 -3.46 3.05
CA VAL A 301 13.30 -3.78 2.43
C VAL A 301 13.53 -4.27 1.01
N ALA A 302 12.92 -5.40 0.67
CA ALA A 302 12.98 -6.04 -0.63
C ALA A 302 11.57 -6.36 -1.17
N LYS A 303 11.44 -6.46 -2.49
CA LYS A 303 10.23 -6.86 -3.19
C LYS A 303 10.02 -8.38 -3.05
N LYS A 304 8.77 -8.82 -2.92
CA LYS A 304 8.37 -10.23 -2.98
C LYS A 304 8.10 -10.67 -4.42
N GLU A 305 8.23 -11.97 -4.70
CA GLU A 305 7.85 -12.57 -5.99
C GLU A 305 6.35 -12.44 -6.30
N ASN A 306 5.47 -12.49 -5.29
CA ASN A 306 4.01 -12.38 -5.46
C ASN A 306 3.44 -11.07 -4.88
N PRO A 307 3.37 -9.98 -5.69
CA PRO A 307 2.90 -8.67 -5.24
C PRO A 307 1.38 -8.61 -4.97
N GLU A 308 0.59 -9.56 -5.48
CA GLU A 308 -0.89 -9.52 -5.43
C GLU A 308 -1.48 -9.71 -4.03
N PHE A 309 -0.73 -10.31 -3.08
CA PHE A 309 -1.23 -10.63 -1.73
C PHE A 309 -0.44 -9.96 -0.60
N THR A 310 0.50 -9.07 -0.91
CA THR A 310 1.28 -8.38 0.12
C THR A 310 0.56 -7.14 0.62
N SER A 311 0.15 -7.16 1.89
CA SER A 311 -0.13 -5.93 2.63
C SER A 311 1.05 -4.97 2.47
N ARG A 312 0.81 -3.68 2.21
CA ARG A 312 1.87 -2.65 2.18
C ARG A 312 2.63 -2.52 3.51
N VAL A 313 2.10 -3.10 4.59
CA VAL A 313 2.72 -3.20 5.91
C VAL A 313 3.61 -4.45 6.03
N ASP A 314 3.39 -5.46 5.20
CA ASP A 314 4.17 -6.70 5.16
C ASP A 314 5.43 -6.49 4.32
N LEU A 315 6.37 -5.76 4.92
CA LEU A 315 7.67 -5.54 4.33
C LEU A 315 8.45 -6.84 4.38
N ASN A 316 8.79 -7.37 3.21
CA ASN A 316 9.84 -8.36 3.19
C ASN A 316 11.15 -7.64 3.50
N GLY A 317 11.78 -8.09 4.56
CA GLY A 317 12.87 -7.37 5.19
C GLY A 317 13.97 -8.32 5.59
N ILE A 318 15.20 -7.99 5.25
CA ILE A 318 16.36 -8.71 5.78
C ILE A 318 16.85 -7.93 6.99
N ASP A 319 16.70 -8.52 8.18
CA ASP A 319 17.11 -7.90 9.43
C ASP A 319 18.64 -7.85 9.54
N ARG A 320 19.13 -6.71 10.00
CA ARG A 320 20.56 -6.51 10.18
C ARG A 320 20.83 -5.65 11.39
N PHE A 321 21.85 -6.05 12.13
CA PHE A 321 22.50 -5.19 13.08
C PHE A 321 23.77 -4.60 12.47
N ILE A 322 23.94 -3.29 12.62
CA ILE A 322 25.09 -2.52 12.18
C ILE A 322 26.15 -2.58 13.28
N TYR A 323 27.35 -2.99 12.91
CA TYR A 323 28.51 -2.98 13.76
C TYR A 323 29.72 -2.54 12.94
N PHE A 324 30.61 -1.81 13.59
CA PHE A 324 31.88 -1.36 13.03
C PHE A 324 33.04 -1.76 13.96
N ASP A 325 34.21 -1.96 13.36
CA ASP A 325 35.46 -2.10 14.09
C ASP A 325 35.90 -0.77 14.73
N GLU A 326 36.77 -0.86 15.74
CA GLU A 326 37.30 0.30 16.49
C GLU A 326 37.87 1.39 15.58
N SER A 327 38.65 1.00 14.57
CA SER A 327 39.34 1.93 13.67
C SER A 327 38.39 2.76 12.82
N LYS A 328 37.22 2.21 12.50
CA LYS A 328 36.16 2.91 11.77
C LYS A 328 35.34 3.80 12.70
N VAL A 329 35.13 3.40 13.96
CA VAL A 329 34.39 4.21 14.94
C VAL A 329 35.03 5.58 15.17
N GLU A 330 36.37 5.66 15.20
CA GLU A 330 37.09 6.93 15.33
C GLU A 330 36.90 7.86 14.13
N LYS A 331 36.69 7.32 12.92
CA LYS A 331 36.37 8.15 11.75
C LYS A 331 34.98 8.78 11.88
N PHE A 332 34.05 8.17 12.61
CA PHE A 332 32.66 8.62 12.75
C PHE A 332 32.47 9.75 13.76
N SER A 333 33.28 9.80 14.82
CA SER A 333 33.21 10.86 15.83
C SER A 333 33.45 12.25 15.24
N ASN A 334 34.20 12.34 14.14
CA ASN A 334 34.54 13.58 13.46
C ASN A 334 33.47 14.06 12.46
N LEU A 335 32.47 13.25 12.13
CA LEU A 335 31.47 13.57 11.09
C LEU A 335 30.19 14.21 11.64
N SER A 336 29.96 14.12 12.95
CA SER A 336 28.67 14.48 13.54
C SER A 336 28.63 15.91 14.03
N VAL A 337 27.63 16.66 13.56
CA VAL A 337 27.41 18.08 13.85
C VAL A 337 26.71 18.29 15.21
N VAL A 338 26.22 17.21 15.84
CA VAL A 338 25.44 17.24 17.08
C VAL A 338 26.20 16.49 18.18
N PRO A 339 26.14 16.94 19.45
CA PRO A 339 26.63 16.13 20.57
C PRO A 339 25.92 14.77 20.56
N LEU A 340 26.64 13.76 20.08
CA LEU A 340 26.12 12.42 19.96
C LEU A 340 25.87 11.83 21.35
N PRO A 341 24.85 10.97 21.52
CA PRO A 341 24.86 10.04 22.64
C PRO A 341 26.18 9.25 22.64
N ARG A 342 26.60 8.73 23.79
CA ARG A 342 27.80 7.88 23.87
C ARG A 342 27.71 6.81 22.78
N LEU A 343 28.73 6.76 21.92
CA LEU A 343 28.79 5.79 20.83
C LEU A 343 28.64 4.38 21.43
N PRO A 344 27.91 3.48 20.75
CA PRO A 344 27.92 2.08 21.15
C PRO A 344 29.37 1.58 21.17
N PRO A 345 29.73 0.71 22.13
CA PRO A 345 31.06 0.15 22.16
C PRO A 345 31.34 -0.53 20.80
N PRO A 346 32.53 -0.32 20.23
CA PRO A 346 32.91 -0.97 18.99
C PRO A 346 32.85 -2.49 19.16
N PHE A 347 32.61 -3.20 18.05
CA PHE A 347 32.64 -4.65 18.11
C PHE A 347 34.09 -5.10 18.38
N PRO A 348 34.36 -5.89 19.44
CA PRO A 348 35.71 -6.33 19.79
C PRO A 348 36.16 -7.45 18.85
N GLU A 349 36.33 -7.11 17.57
CA GLU A 349 36.55 -8.04 16.46
C GLU A 349 37.73 -8.96 16.73
N LYS A 350 38.85 -8.37 17.17
CA LYS A 350 40.10 -9.10 17.44
C LYS A 350 39.94 -10.18 18.51
N GLU A 351 39.14 -9.94 19.54
CA GLU A 351 38.90 -10.91 20.60
C GLU A 351 37.85 -11.94 20.19
N TYR A 352 36.76 -11.48 19.56
CA TYR A 352 35.64 -12.33 19.20
C TYR A 352 35.95 -13.29 18.04
N LEU A 353 36.84 -12.90 17.11
CA LEU A 353 37.19 -13.68 15.92
C LEU A 353 38.55 -14.39 16.00
N LYS A 354 39.31 -14.24 17.10
CA LYS A 354 40.71 -14.70 17.25
C LYS A 354 40.97 -16.16 16.86
N ASN A 355 39.97 -17.02 17.01
CA ASN A 355 40.07 -18.47 16.77
C ASN A 355 39.03 -18.96 15.73
N GLN A 356 38.57 -18.07 14.86
CA GLN A 356 37.54 -18.38 13.88
C GLN A 356 38.12 -18.48 12.47
N THR A 357 37.58 -19.40 11.68
CA THR A 357 37.91 -19.56 10.26
C THR A 357 37.26 -18.44 9.47
N LYS A 358 38.07 -17.66 8.74
CA LYS A 358 37.60 -16.60 7.85
C LYS A 358 37.22 -17.18 6.49
N ILE A 359 36.01 -16.87 6.02
CA ILE A 359 35.58 -17.12 4.65
C ILE A 359 35.45 -15.78 3.93
N GLU A 360 36.14 -15.60 2.81
CA GLU A 360 36.08 -14.36 2.03
C GLU A 360 34.94 -14.44 1.02
N VAL A 361 34.02 -13.46 1.07
CA VAL A 361 32.90 -13.35 0.14
C VAL A 361 33.06 -12.06 -0.66
N LYS A 362 33.50 -12.15 -1.91
CA LYS A 362 33.61 -10.99 -2.81
C LYS A 362 32.36 -10.86 -3.66
N ILE A 363 31.72 -9.70 -3.58
CA ILE A 363 30.54 -9.33 -4.35
C ILE A 363 31.00 -8.35 -5.43
N GLY A 364 30.72 -8.66 -6.69
CA GLY A 364 31.08 -7.88 -7.87
C GLY A 364 30.14 -8.22 -9.03
N ASP A 365 30.66 -8.17 -10.26
CA ASP A 365 29.97 -8.72 -11.43
C ASP A 365 29.82 -10.25 -11.33
N ASN A 366 30.79 -10.89 -10.66
CA ASN A 366 30.74 -12.29 -10.26
C ASN A 366 30.78 -12.39 -8.74
N TYR A 367 30.21 -13.47 -8.20
CA TYR A 367 30.32 -13.79 -6.77
C TYR A 367 31.49 -14.73 -6.57
N LEU A 368 32.42 -14.38 -5.67
CA LEU A 368 33.53 -15.26 -5.29
C LEU A 368 33.41 -15.64 -3.82
N ILE A 369 33.56 -16.93 -3.51
CA ILE A 369 33.68 -17.42 -2.13
C ILE A 369 35.04 -18.14 -2.02
N ASP A 370 35.92 -17.63 -1.17
CA ASP A 370 37.34 -18.02 -1.07
C ASP A 370 38.04 -18.06 -2.44
N GLY A 371 37.80 -17.03 -3.25
CA GLY A 371 38.36 -16.88 -4.59
C GLY A 371 37.73 -17.76 -5.67
N LYS A 372 36.79 -18.65 -5.33
CA LYS A 372 36.11 -19.50 -6.30
C LYS A 372 34.83 -18.83 -6.82
N PRO A 373 34.61 -18.78 -8.14
CA PRO A 373 33.37 -18.24 -8.70
C PRO A 373 32.17 -19.11 -8.37
N ILE A 374 31.08 -18.49 -7.93
CA ILE A 374 29.83 -19.13 -7.54
C ILE A 374 28.68 -18.49 -8.32
N GLN A 375 27.84 -19.32 -8.94
CA GLN A 375 26.63 -18.85 -9.61
C GLN A 375 25.55 -18.46 -8.61
N LYS A 376 24.63 -17.56 -8.99
CA LYS A 376 23.54 -17.08 -8.12
C LYS A 376 22.75 -18.22 -7.46
N GLN A 377 22.44 -19.27 -8.23
CA GLN A 377 21.68 -20.45 -7.77
C GLN A 377 22.45 -21.31 -6.76
N ASP A 378 23.78 -21.26 -6.78
CA ASP A 378 24.66 -22.08 -5.93
C ASP A 378 25.07 -21.37 -4.64
N LEU A 379 24.70 -20.09 -4.46
CA LEU A 379 24.99 -19.31 -3.25
C LEU A 379 24.41 -19.97 -1.99
N LEU A 380 23.12 -20.33 -2.02
CA LEU A 380 22.42 -20.94 -0.89
C LEU A 380 23.04 -22.28 -0.44
N PRO A 381 23.22 -23.29 -1.33
CA PRO A 381 23.85 -24.54 -0.92
C PRO A 381 25.30 -24.35 -0.48
N THR A 382 26.03 -23.39 -1.08
CA THR A 382 27.40 -23.08 -0.67
C THR A 382 27.45 -22.51 0.75
N PHE A 383 26.62 -21.52 1.08
CA PHE A 383 26.55 -20.98 2.44
C PHE A 383 26.17 -22.05 3.46
N LYS A 384 25.17 -22.89 3.17
CA LYS A 384 24.77 -23.98 4.08
C LYS A 384 25.92 -24.94 4.42
N ARG A 385 26.82 -25.20 3.47
CA ARG A 385 27.98 -26.07 3.68
C ARG A 385 29.05 -25.41 4.54
N LEU A 386 29.21 -24.10 4.45
CA LEU A 386 30.28 -23.34 5.11
C LEU A 386 29.91 -22.79 6.49
N ILE A 387 28.61 -22.69 6.81
CA ILE A 387 28.17 -22.19 8.11
C ILE A 387 28.36 -23.26 9.19
N ASP A 388 29.22 -22.96 10.16
CA ASP A 388 29.41 -23.72 11.40
C ASP A 388 29.70 -22.79 12.59
N SER A 389 29.99 -23.36 13.77
CA SER A 389 30.21 -22.60 15.01
C SER A 389 31.52 -21.80 15.03
N ILE A 390 32.51 -22.20 14.23
CA ILE A 390 33.87 -21.63 14.20
C ILE A 390 34.12 -20.73 13.00
N THR A 391 33.18 -20.63 12.07
CA THR A 391 33.34 -19.86 10.83
C THR A 391 32.71 -18.47 10.94
N TYR A 392 33.36 -17.48 10.31
CA TYR A 392 32.77 -16.17 10.04
C TYR A 392 33.00 -15.75 8.59
N PHE A 393 32.10 -14.89 8.08
CA PHE A 393 32.13 -14.43 6.70
C PHE A 393 32.62 -12.99 6.62
N HIS A 394 33.61 -12.72 5.77
CA HIS A 394 34.05 -11.36 5.46
C HIS A 394 33.48 -10.97 4.09
N PHE A 395 32.43 -10.15 4.10
CA PHE A 395 31.87 -9.60 2.89
C PHE A 395 32.71 -8.43 2.40
N GLN A 396 33.19 -8.58 1.17
CA GLN A 396 33.94 -7.57 0.44
C GLN A 396 33.16 -7.20 -0.80
N TYR A 397 33.02 -5.91 -1.06
CA TYR A 397 32.34 -5.43 -2.25
C TYR A 397 33.16 -4.33 -2.91
N ALA A 398 33.14 -4.33 -4.25
CA ALA A 398 33.77 -3.29 -5.07
C ALA A 398 32.89 -2.04 -5.15
N ASP A 399 33.48 -0.91 -5.54
CA ASP A 399 32.78 0.38 -5.60
C ASP A 399 31.59 0.43 -6.58
N ASN A 400 31.62 -0.41 -7.60
CA ASN A 400 30.58 -0.51 -8.63
C ASN A 400 29.45 -1.48 -8.28
N VAL A 401 29.49 -2.12 -7.10
CA VAL A 401 28.48 -3.11 -6.70
C VAL A 401 27.13 -2.43 -6.46
N THR A 402 26.10 -2.97 -7.11
CA THR A 402 24.72 -2.52 -6.90
C THR A 402 24.13 -3.10 -5.62
N TYR A 403 23.13 -2.41 -5.09
CA TYR A 403 22.37 -2.83 -3.93
C TYR A 403 21.69 -4.19 -4.16
N GLN A 404 21.20 -4.48 -5.37
CA GLN A 404 20.65 -5.79 -5.75
C GLN A 404 21.68 -6.91 -5.59
N ASN A 405 22.92 -6.71 -6.01
CA ASN A 405 23.96 -7.73 -5.91
C ASN A 405 24.26 -8.06 -4.44
N TYR A 406 24.36 -7.02 -3.60
CA TYR A 406 24.53 -7.19 -2.16
C TYR A 406 23.34 -7.93 -1.53
N ILE A 407 22.11 -7.49 -1.80
CA ILE A 407 20.89 -8.10 -1.25
C ILE A 407 20.74 -9.55 -1.71
N THR A 408 21.11 -9.87 -2.94
CA THR A 408 21.12 -11.25 -3.45
C THR A 408 22.03 -12.13 -2.61
N VAL A 409 23.27 -11.73 -2.37
CA VAL A 409 24.23 -12.56 -1.62
C VAL A 409 23.85 -12.62 -0.13
N PHE A 410 23.55 -11.46 0.47
CA PHE A 410 23.25 -11.36 1.89
C PHE A 410 21.94 -12.08 2.27
N SER A 411 20.91 -12.01 1.41
CA SER A 411 19.67 -12.77 1.60
C SER A 411 19.91 -14.27 1.59
N LYS A 412 20.71 -14.80 0.66
CA LYS A 412 21.03 -16.24 0.61
C LYS A 412 21.87 -16.70 1.80
N TYR A 413 22.76 -15.85 2.31
CA TYR A 413 23.47 -16.11 3.57
C TYR A 413 22.50 -16.21 4.76
N LYS A 414 21.58 -15.25 4.89
CA LYS A 414 20.57 -15.26 5.95
C LYS A 414 19.59 -16.43 5.83
N GLN A 415 19.19 -16.75 4.60
CA GLN A 415 18.36 -17.91 4.28
C GLN A 415 19.06 -19.22 4.68
N ALA A 416 20.35 -19.37 4.38
CA ALA A 416 21.11 -20.56 4.77
C ALA A 416 21.11 -20.76 6.30
N ILE A 417 21.38 -19.70 7.06
CA ILE A 417 21.33 -19.74 8.54
C ILE A 417 19.93 -20.13 9.01
N PHE A 418 18.91 -19.46 8.46
CA PHE A 418 17.52 -19.71 8.85
C PHE A 418 17.12 -21.17 8.61
N GLU A 419 17.38 -21.71 7.42
CA GLU A 419 17.03 -23.09 7.07
C GLU A 419 17.85 -24.13 7.84
N LEU A 420 19.13 -23.86 8.14
CA LEU A 420 19.94 -24.72 9.00
C LEU A 420 19.37 -24.77 10.43
N ARG A 421 18.96 -23.62 10.96
CA ARG A 421 18.37 -23.53 12.31
C ARG A 421 17.00 -24.18 12.38
N ASP A 422 16.12 -23.94 11.41
CA ASP A 422 14.80 -24.55 11.39
C ASP A 422 14.87 -26.08 11.22
N LYS A 423 15.79 -26.57 10.39
CA LYS A 423 16.02 -28.01 10.21
C LYS A 423 16.52 -28.69 11.48
N ASP A 424 17.37 -28.02 12.26
CA ASP A 424 17.97 -28.56 13.49
C ASP A 424 17.18 -28.19 14.76
N ALA A 425 16.07 -27.46 14.65
CA ALA A 425 15.26 -27.04 15.78
C ALA A 425 14.58 -28.21 16.46
N LEU A 426 14.71 -28.29 17.78
CA LEU A 426 14.07 -29.28 18.64
C LEU A 426 12.66 -28.85 19.04
N VAL A 427 12.46 -27.54 19.19
CA VAL A 427 11.15 -26.94 19.49
C VAL A 427 10.73 -26.06 18.32
N LYS A 428 9.66 -26.46 17.64
CA LYS A 428 9.14 -25.68 16.51
C LYS A 428 8.50 -24.38 17.01
N TYR A 429 8.55 -23.35 16.16
CA TYR A 429 8.08 -22.00 16.51
C TYR A 429 6.61 -21.98 16.99
N ASN A 430 5.76 -22.80 16.38
CA ASN A 430 4.34 -22.96 16.75
C ASN A 430 4.13 -23.54 18.16
N GLU A 431 5.13 -24.18 18.75
CA GLU A 431 5.08 -24.74 20.10
C GLU A 431 5.66 -23.79 21.17
N ARG A 432 6.15 -22.61 20.76
CA ARG A 432 6.82 -21.66 21.65
C ARG A 432 6.00 -21.32 22.89
N TYR A 433 4.71 -21.02 22.75
CA TYR A 433 3.88 -20.60 23.88
C TYR A 433 3.67 -21.69 24.92
N SER A 434 3.71 -22.96 24.50
CA SER A 434 3.59 -24.10 25.38
C SER A 434 4.91 -24.50 26.04
N ASN A 435 6.05 -24.03 25.50
CA ASN A 435 7.40 -24.50 25.84
C ASN A 435 8.45 -23.36 25.84
N ASP A 436 8.12 -22.17 26.35
CA ASP A 436 8.94 -20.96 26.13
C ASP A 436 10.39 -21.12 26.62
N GLU A 437 10.63 -21.72 27.78
CA GLU A 437 11.98 -21.96 28.30
C GLU A 437 12.79 -22.90 27.39
N LYS A 438 12.21 -24.05 27.01
CA LYS A 438 12.86 -25.02 26.10
C LYS A 438 13.13 -24.40 24.74
N TYR A 439 12.18 -23.60 24.23
CA TYR A 439 12.34 -22.87 22.99
C TYR A 439 13.50 -21.87 23.10
N LEU A 440 13.59 -21.08 24.18
CA LEU A 440 14.69 -20.13 24.38
C LEU A 440 16.06 -20.82 24.46
N LEU A 441 16.16 -21.92 25.19
CA LEU A 441 17.39 -22.73 25.27
C LEU A 441 17.76 -23.32 23.90
N ASP A 442 16.79 -23.84 23.16
CA ASP A 442 17.01 -24.37 21.82
C ASP A 442 17.46 -23.25 20.86
N GLN A 443 16.85 -22.07 20.90
CA GLN A 443 17.27 -20.92 20.11
C GLN A 443 18.70 -20.46 20.45
N GLN A 444 19.12 -20.52 21.73
CA GLN A 444 20.49 -20.24 22.12
C GLN A 444 21.46 -21.28 21.55
N ARG A 445 21.14 -22.57 21.67
CA ARG A 445 21.91 -23.68 21.08
C ARG A 445 22.05 -23.51 19.56
N LEU A 446 20.96 -23.23 18.85
CA LEU A 446 20.94 -22.99 17.41
C LEU A 446 21.77 -21.77 17.01
N LYS A 447 21.73 -20.69 17.81
CA LYS A 447 22.58 -19.51 17.59
C LYS A 447 24.06 -19.79 17.81
N GLN A 448 24.43 -20.70 18.71
CA GLN A 448 25.81 -21.11 18.91
C GLN A 448 26.31 -22.06 17.80
N LYS A 449 25.47 -23.01 17.38
CA LYS A 449 25.78 -24.01 16.35
C LYS A 449 25.83 -23.42 14.94
N PHE A 450 24.88 -22.54 14.61
CA PHE A 450 24.79 -21.86 13.31
C PHE A 450 24.73 -20.34 13.53
N PRO A 451 25.84 -19.71 13.92
CA PRO A 451 25.85 -18.31 14.30
C PRO A 451 25.79 -17.39 13.05
N SER A 452 25.27 -16.17 13.22
CA SER A 452 25.30 -15.15 12.15
C SER A 452 26.52 -14.26 12.35
N LYS A 453 27.73 -14.82 12.15
CA LYS A 453 29.00 -14.11 12.30
C LYS A 453 29.49 -13.62 10.95
N TYR A 454 29.55 -12.31 10.78
CA TYR A 454 30.09 -11.70 9.60
C TYR A 454 30.64 -10.31 9.89
N ILE A 455 31.59 -9.89 9.06
CA ILE A 455 32.15 -8.54 9.00
C ILE A 455 32.06 -8.04 7.55
N GLU A 456 32.15 -6.73 7.38
CA GLU A 456 32.09 -6.10 6.06
C GLU A 456 33.25 -5.11 5.90
N ASN A 457 33.80 -5.00 4.69
CA ASN A 457 34.66 -3.87 4.34
C ASN A 457 33.81 -2.59 4.26
N TYR A 458 34.35 -1.46 4.72
CA TYR A 458 33.69 -0.15 4.65
C TYR A 458 34.69 0.90 4.17
N ASP A 459 35.44 0.57 3.13
CA ASP A 459 36.50 1.43 2.61
C ASP A 459 35.92 2.45 1.62
N PHE A 460 34.86 3.16 2.04
CA PHE A 460 34.22 4.20 1.25
C PHE A 460 34.68 5.57 1.71
N ASP A 461 35.06 6.41 0.76
CA ASP A 461 35.28 7.83 1.00
C ASP A 461 33.94 8.50 1.37
N LEU A 462 33.95 9.24 2.48
CA LEU A 462 32.80 9.92 3.07
C LEU A 462 32.54 11.31 2.48
#